data_AF-A0A923L6V5-F1
#
_entry.id   AF-A0A923L6V5-F1
#
_cell.length_a   1.000
_cell.length_b   1.000
_cell.length_c   1.000
_cell.angle_alpha   90.00
_cell.angle_beta   90.00
_cell.angle_gamma   90.00
#
_symmetry.space_group_name_H-M   'P 1'
#
loop_
_entity.id
_entity.type
_entity.pdbx_description
1 polymer ?
#
loop_
_entity_poly.entity_id
_entity_poly.type
_entity_poly.pdbx_seq_one_letter_code
_entity_poly.pdbx_strand_id
1 'polypeptide(L)'
;MSKIAEAVELMKESKYEEAANLFNEYIEENPNDPVGFINFGNLLLHIGEHESAINFFQKALSLENTTATAYYGIGNAYFEMEDFPKAQQNFLEAIKLGLEEADVYFMLGMSHQNQQQFKLALPYLLRAKEITPQDEEVVFQYGLALAQSELLSDAKKVFETVLELNESHSDALYNLGVISLFEEDVTSAVAYFDEALKYNPNHVLAANGKRVAEEAIN
;
A
#
# COMPACT_ATOMS: atom_id res chain seq x y z
N MET A 1 13.06 23.75 -17.49
CA MET A 1 12.15 22.64 -17.13
C MET A 1 10.82 22.88 -17.83
N SER A 2 10.02 21.84 -18.10
CA SER A 2 8.63 22.07 -18.55
C SER A 2 7.80 22.60 -17.37
N LYS A 3 6.68 23.29 -17.65
CA LYS A 3 5.75 23.75 -16.59
C LYS A 3 5.32 22.62 -15.67
N ILE A 4 5.07 21.43 -16.24
CA ILE A 4 4.76 20.21 -15.48
C ILE A 4 5.89 19.84 -14.52
N ALA A 5 7.14 19.80 -14.98
CA ALA A 5 8.27 19.40 -14.14
C ALA A 5 8.52 20.42 -13.00
N GLU A 6 8.35 21.71 -13.27
CA GLU A 6 8.45 22.77 -12.27
C GLU A 6 7.31 22.67 -11.23
N ALA A 7 6.07 22.47 -11.68
CA ALA A 7 4.92 22.28 -10.80
C ALA A 7 5.08 21.05 -9.88
N VAL A 8 5.59 19.94 -10.41
CA VAL A 8 5.89 18.74 -9.60
C VAL A 8 6.97 19.01 -8.56
N GLU A 9 7.96 19.86 -8.84
CA GLU A 9 8.95 20.23 -7.83
C GLU A 9 8.35 21.13 -6.75
N LEU A 10 7.52 22.10 -7.13
CA LEU A 10 6.77 22.94 -6.19
C LEU A 10 5.87 22.11 -5.26
N MET A 11 5.26 21.02 -5.77
CA MET A 11 4.51 20.08 -4.93
C MET A 11 5.39 19.46 -3.84
N LYS A 12 6.61 19.05 -4.16
CA LYS A 12 7.55 18.49 -3.16
C LYS A 12 7.99 19.51 -2.12
N GLU A 13 8.00 20.79 -2.49
CA GLU A 13 8.27 21.91 -1.59
C GLU A 13 7.03 22.39 -0.82
N SER A 14 5.89 21.68 -0.95
CA SER A 14 4.59 22.05 -0.36
C SER A 14 4.01 23.39 -0.83
N LYS A 15 4.47 23.91 -1.97
CA LYS A 15 4.00 25.15 -2.61
C LYS A 15 2.83 24.85 -3.55
N TYR A 16 1.74 24.35 -2.98
CA TYR A 16 0.61 23.79 -3.74
C TYR A 16 -0.12 24.80 -4.62
N GLU A 17 -0.26 26.05 -4.17
CA GLU A 17 -0.93 27.10 -4.96
C GLU A 17 -0.10 27.48 -6.20
N GLU A 18 1.22 27.61 -6.06
CA GLU A 18 2.12 27.87 -7.19
C GLU A 18 2.13 26.69 -8.17
N ALA A 19 2.13 25.44 -7.67
CA ALA A 19 2.02 24.25 -8.50
C ALA A 19 0.68 24.20 -9.26
N ALA A 20 -0.44 24.51 -8.59
CA ALA A 20 -1.77 24.57 -9.20
C ALA A 20 -1.83 25.59 -10.35
N ASN A 21 -1.23 26.77 -10.15
CA ASN A 21 -1.16 27.80 -11.19
C ASN A 21 -0.41 27.30 -12.42
N LEU A 22 0.76 26.68 -12.24
CA LEU A 22 1.53 26.14 -13.37
C LEU A 22 0.81 24.99 -14.09
N PHE A 23 0.11 24.11 -13.37
CA PHE A 23 -0.71 23.07 -13.99
C PHE A 23 -1.89 23.68 -14.76
N ASN A 24 -2.56 24.69 -14.22
CA ASN A 24 -3.66 25.37 -14.91
C ASN A 24 -3.17 26.04 -16.20
N GLU A 25 -2.07 26.80 -16.14
CA GLU A 25 -1.46 27.40 -17.32
C GLU A 25 -1.09 26.35 -18.39
N TYR A 26 -0.55 25.20 -17.97
CA TYR A 26 -0.23 24.12 -18.91
C TYR A 26 -1.48 23.56 -19.59
N ILE A 27 -2.57 23.37 -18.84
CA ILE A 27 -3.86 22.90 -19.35
C ILE A 27 -4.46 23.92 -20.34
N GLU A 28 -4.37 25.22 -20.04
CA GLU A 28 -4.84 26.28 -20.94
C GLU A 28 -4.07 26.30 -22.27
N GLU A 29 -2.75 26.08 -22.21
CA GLU A 29 -1.90 25.99 -23.40
C GLU A 29 -2.08 24.69 -24.18
N ASN A 30 -2.41 23.58 -23.50
CA ASN A 30 -2.48 22.23 -24.06
C ASN A 30 -3.80 21.51 -23.68
N PRO A 31 -4.98 22.03 -24.08
CA PRO A 31 -6.27 21.55 -23.57
C PRO A 31 -6.66 20.13 -23.98
N ASN A 32 -5.96 19.55 -24.97
CA ASN A 32 -6.15 18.19 -25.45
C ASN A 32 -5.05 17.22 -24.97
N ASP A 33 -4.12 17.70 -24.14
CA ASP A 33 -3.09 16.84 -23.53
C ASP A 33 -3.57 16.34 -22.16
N PRO A 34 -3.76 15.02 -21.96
CA PRO A 34 -4.20 14.47 -20.69
C PRO A 34 -3.17 14.68 -19.54
N VAL A 35 -1.89 14.92 -19.85
CA VAL A 35 -0.82 15.03 -18.85
C VAL A 35 -1.07 16.16 -17.85
N GLY A 36 -1.58 17.31 -18.32
CA GLY A 36 -1.90 18.44 -17.44
C GLY A 36 -2.98 18.08 -16.41
N PHE A 37 -4.06 17.45 -16.89
CA PHE A 37 -5.17 17.02 -16.05
C PHE A 37 -4.77 15.93 -15.05
N ILE A 38 -3.94 14.96 -15.45
CA ILE A 38 -3.43 13.91 -14.55
C ILE A 38 -2.60 14.53 -13.42
N ASN A 39 -1.66 15.43 -13.75
CA ASN A 39 -0.81 16.01 -12.71
C ASN A 39 -1.59 16.96 -11.78
N PHE A 40 -2.57 17.70 -12.30
CA PHE A 40 -3.47 18.48 -11.46
C PHE A 40 -4.30 17.56 -10.54
N GLY A 41 -4.82 16.44 -11.07
CA GLY A 41 -5.50 15.42 -10.27
C GLY A 41 -4.62 14.87 -9.15
N ASN A 42 -3.34 14.59 -9.42
CA ASN A 42 -2.39 14.14 -8.41
C ASN A 42 -2.13 15.20 -7.32
N LEU A 43 -2.05 16.47 -7.70
CA LEU A 43 -1.98 17.58 -6.73
C LEU A 43 -3.21 17.61 -5.82
N LEU A 44 -4.40 17.54 -6.40
CA LEU A 44 -5.66 17.54 -5.65
C LEU A 44 -5.74 16.35 -4.70
N LEU A 45 -5.33 15.17 -5.15
CA LEU A 45 -5.26 13.97 -4.32
C LEU A 45 -4.31 14.17 -3.13
N HIS A 46 -3.14 14.75 -3.37
CA HIS A 46 -2.14 15.02 -2.33
C HIS A 46 -2.63 15.99 -1.24
N ILE A 47 -3.51 16.94 -1.59
CA ILE A 47 -4.09 17.89 -0.63
C ILE A 47 -5.44 17.44 -0.05
N GLY A 48 -5.91 16.24 -0.37
CA GLY A 48 -7.15 15.66 0.17
C GLY A 48 -8.44 16.04 -0.59
N GLU A 49 -8.33 16.69 -1.74
CA GLU A 49 -9.46 17.10 -2.57
C GLU A 49 -9.89 15.96 -3.52
N HIS A 50 -10.31 14.83 -2.95
CA HIS A 50 -10.50 13.57 -3.66
C HIS A 50 -11.54 13.63 -4.80
N GLU A 51 -12.71 14.25 -4.57
CA GLU A 51 -13.75 14.37 -5.59
C GLU A 51 -13.30 15.23 -6.77
N SER A 52 -12.59 16.33 -6.47
CA SER A 52 -11.99 17.21 -7.48
C SER A 52 -10.91 16.46 -8.26
N ALA A 53 -10.05 15.69 -7.59
CA ALA A 53 -9.03 14.86 -8.24
C ALA A 53 -9.66 13.89 -9.25
N ILE A 54 -10.73 13.20 -8.86
CA ILE A 54 -11.48 12.29 -9.74
C ILE A 54 -12.00 13.02 -10.98
N ASN A 55 -12.56 14.22 -10.84
CA ASN A 55 -13.03 15.01 -11.99
C ASN A 55 -11.90 15.33 -12.98
N PHE A 56 -10.72 15.68 -12.49
CA PHE A 56 -9.54 15.94 -13.33
C PHE A 56 -9.05 14.66 -14.03
N PHE A 57 -8.98 13.52 -13.32
CA PHE A 57 -8.63 12.25 -13.95
C PHE A 57 -9.67 11.81 -15.00
N GLN A 58 -10.96 11.97 -14.72
CA GLN A 58 -12.02 11.69 -15.70
C GLN A 58 -11.91 12.59 -16.94
N LYS A 59 -11.52 13.85 -16.75
CA LYS A 59 -11.23 14.74 -17.88
C LYS A 59 -10.04 14.23 -18.69
N ALA A 60 -8.96 13.79 -18.05
CA ALA A 60 -7.83 13.16 -18.74
C ALA A 60 -8.26 11.92 -19.55
N LEU A 61 -9.07 11.04 -18.95
CA LEU A 61 -9.60 9.84 -19.61
C LEU A 61 -10.43 10.17 -20.86
N SER A 62 -11.08 11.34 -20.91
CA SER A 62 -11.87 11.77 -22.08
C SER A 62 -11.03 12.24 -23.28
N LEU A 63 -9.71 12.42 -23.12
CA LEU A 63 -8.83 13.04 -24.12
C LEU A 63 -7.95 12.03 -24.91
N GLU A 64 -8.20 10.72 -24.78
CA GLU A 64 -7.54 9.60 -25.48
C GLU A 64 -6.03 9.78 -25.76
N ASN A 65 -5.16 9.34 -24.82
CA ASN A 65 -3.81 8.80 -25.13
C ASN A 65 -2.97 8.32 -23.94
N THR A 66 -3.45 8.39 -22.70
CA THR A 66 -2.76 7.78 -21.55
C THR A 66 -3.76 7.62 -20.41
N THR A 67 -4.24 6.39 -20.22
CA THR A 67 -5.40 6.11 -19.37
C THR A 67 -5.03 5.35 -18.11
N ALA A 68 -3.98 4.52 -18.15
CA ALA A 68 -3.62 3.64 -17.04
C ALA A 68 -3.29 4.42 -15.75
N THR A 69 -2.51 5.49 -15.85
CA THR A 69 -2.16 6.35 -14.70
C THR A 69 -3.34 7.17 -14.17
N ALA A 70 -4.28 7.56 -15.04
CA ALA A 70 -5.51 8.24 -14.61
C ALA A 70 -6.44 7.29 -13.85
N TYR A 71 -6.59 6.04 -14.31
CA TYR A 71 -7.30 5.00 -13.57
C TYR A 71 -6.62 4.70 -12.23
N TYR A 72 -5.30 4.62 -12.18
CA TYR A 72 -4.55 4.48 -10.92
C TYR A 72 -4.84 5.65 -9.96
N GLY A 73 -4.80 6.89 -10.45
CA GLY A 73 -5.15 8.08 -9.67
C GLY A 73 -6.58 8.07 -9.11
N ILE A 74 -7.57 7.66 -9.92
CA ILE A 74 -8.96 7.48 -9.46
C ILE A 74 -9.05 6.37 -8.42
N GLY A 75 -8.33 5.26 -8.61
CA GLY A 75 -8.25 4.16 -7.66
C GLY A 75 -7.73 4.62 -6.30
N ASN A 76 -6.64 5.40 -6.29
CA ASN A 76 -6.10 5.99 -5.07
C ASN A 76 -7.10 6.94 -4.40
N ALA A 77 -7.77 7.81 -5.17
CA ALA A 77 -8.79 8.69 -4.61
C ALA A 77 -9.92 7.91 -3.92
N TYR A 78 -10.41 6.83 -4.53
CA TYR A 78 -11.42 5.98 -3.89
C TYR A 78 -10.88 5.18 -2.70
N PHE A 79 -9.60 4.80 -2.72
CA PHE A 79 -8.95 4.13 -1.58
C PHE A 79 -8.89 5.04 -0.35
N GLU A 80 -8.45 6.31 -0.52
CA GLU A 80 -8.42 7.31 0.56
C GLU A 80 -9.84 7.64 1.09
N MET A 81 -10.86 7.55 0.23
CA MET A 81 -12.26 7.68 0.62
C MET A 81 -12.86 6.40 1.23
N GLU A 82 -12.05 5.35 1.44
CA GLU A 82 -12.47 4.02 1.91
C GLU A 82 -13.53 3.32 1.02
N ASP A 83 -13.74 3.77 -0.22
CA ASP A 83 -14.57 3.10 -1.22
C ASP A 83 -13.75 2.03 -1.95
N PHE A 84 -13.34 1.02 -1.19
CA PHE A 84 -12.48 -0.06 -1.67
C PHE A 84 -13.05 -0.80 -2.90
N PRO A 85 -14.37 -1.04 -3.04
CA PRO A 85 -14.90 -1.65 -4.26
C PRO A 85 -14.63 -0.82 -5.52
N LYS A 86 -14.77 0.51 -5.46
CA LYS A 86 -14.42 1.37 -6.60
C LYS A 86 -12.91 1.49 -6.80
N ALA A 87 -12.14 1.51 -5.72
CA ALA A 87 -10.68 1.48 -5.81
C ALA A 87 -10.20 0.25 -6.60
N GLN A 88 -10.70 -0.95 -6.25
CA GLN A 88 -10.39 -2.20 -6.97
C GLN A 88 -10.70 -2.12 -8.46
N GLN A 89 -11.89 -1.62 -8.82
CA GLN A 89 -12.29 -1.51 -10.23
C GLN A 89 -11.33 -0.64 -11.04
N ASN A 90 -10.89 0.48 -10.47
CA ASN A 90 -9.99 1.41 -11.14
C ASN A 90 -8.54 0.89 -11.20
N PHE A 91 -8.03 0.26 -10.13
CA PHE A 91 -6.72 -0.38 -10.18
C PHE A 91 -6.66 -1.53 -11.18
N LEU A 92 -7.73 -2.34 -11.29
CA LEU A 92 -7.84 -3.40 -12.30
C LEU A 92 -7.81 -2.83 -13.72
N GLU A 93 -8.52 -1.73 -14.00
CA GLU A 93 -8.48 -1.12 -15.32
C GLU A 93 -7.11 -0.51 -15.63
N ALA A 94 -6.43 0.08 -14.64
CA ALA A 94 -5.04 0.54 -14.80
C ALA A 94 -4.09 -0.61 -15.20
N ILE A 95 -4.17 -1.75 -14.52
CA ILE A 95 -3.37 -2.95 -14.84
C ILE A 95 -3.72 -3.47 -16.25
N LYS A 96 -5.02 -3.56 -16.58
CA LYS A 96 -5.48 -4.02 -17.90
C LYS A 96 -4.99 -3.13 -19.05
N LEU A 97 -4.74 -1.85 -18.77
CA LEU A 97 -4.18 -0.88 -19.70
C LEU A 97 -2.64 -0.84 -19.70
N GLY A 98 -1.99 -1.76 -18.99
CA GLY A 98 -0.54 -1.98 -19.02
C GLY A 98 0.25 -1.30 -17.90
N LEU A 99 -0.39 -0.80 -16.84
CA LEU A 99 0.34 -0.34 -15.66
C LEU A 99 0.85 -1.57 -14.89
N GLU A 100 2.16 -1.83 -15.00
CA GLU A 100 2.83 -2.99 -14.40
C GLU A 100 3.84 -2.57 -13.31
N GLU A 101 3.42 -1.68 -12.41
CA GLU A 101 4.23 -1.18 -11.29
C GLU A 101 3.83 -1.87 -9.97
N ALA A 102 4.76 -2.00 -9.02
CA ALA A 102 4.47 -2.67 -7.75
C ALA A 102 3.30 -2.01 -7.01
N ASP A 103 3.24 -0.68 -7.00
CA ASP A 103 2.26 0.11 -6.24
C ASP A 103 0.82 -0.19 -6.67
N VAL A 104 0.52 -0.35 -7.96
CA VAL A 104 -0.86 -0.65 -8.40
C VAL A 104 -1.32 -2.04 -7.94
N TYR A 105 -0.41 -3.02 -7.96
CA TYR A 105 -0.70 -4.35 -7.43
C TYR A 105 -0.82 -4.33 -5.90
N PHE A 106 0.05 -3.58 -5.22
CA PHE A 106 -0.01 -3.41 -3.78
C PHE A 106 -1.34 -2.79 -3.36
N MET A 107 -1.73 -1.65 -3.96
CA MET A 107 -2.98 -0.95 -3.63
C MET A 107 -4.23 -1.79 -3.96
N LEU A 108 -4.22 -2.57 -5.04
CA LEU A 108 -5.29 -3.53 -5.32
C LEU A 108 -5.35 -4.65 -4.27
N GLY A 109 -4.20 -5.18 -3.85
CA GLY A 109 -4.09 -6.13 -2.74
C GLY A 109 -4.62 -5.55 -1.42
N MET A 110 -4.22 -4.33 -1.09
CA MET A 110 -4.67 -3.59 0.09
C MET A 110 -6.18 -3.29 0.04
N SER A 111 -6.74 -3.05 -1.15
CA SER A 111 -8.18 -2.86 -1.32
C SER A 111 -8.98 -4.15 -1.04
N HIS A 112 -8.42 -5.32 -1.33
CA HIS A 112 -8.99 -6.61 -0.94
C HIS A 112 -8.82 -6.87 0.58
N GLN A 113 -7.64 -6.55 1.13
CA GLN A 113 -7.34 -6.65 2.57
C GLN A 113 -8.33 -5.86 3.42
N ASN A 114 -8.58 -4.59 3.09
CA ASN A 114 -9.54 -3.75 3.83
C ASN A 114 -10.98 -4.26 3.76
N GLN A 115 -11.32 -5.06 2.74
CA GLN A 115 -12.60 -5.76 2.64
C GLN A 115 -12.59 -7.15 3.29
N GLN A 116 -11.52 -7.52 4.00
CA GLN A 116 -11.29 -8.85 4.60
C GLN A 116 -11.29 -9.99 3.56
N GLN A 117 -11.01 -9.67 2.30
CA GLN A 117 -10.93 -10.63 1.20
C GLN A 117 -9.49 -11.16 1.05
N PHE A 118 -8.94 -11.68 2.13
CA PHE A 118 -7.50 -12.00 2.25
C PHE A 118 -6.98 -12.92 1.15
N LYS A 119 -7.75 -13.97 0.80
CA LYS A 119 -7.40 -14.91 -0.28
C LYS A 119 -7.36 -14.24 -1.67
N LEU A 120 -8.21 -13.24 -1.90
CA LEU A 120 -8.22 -12.48 -3.16
C LEU A 120 -7.10 -11.44 -3.21
N ALA A 121 -6.58 -10.99 -2.06
CA ALA A 121 -5.43 -10.08 -1.99
C ALA A 121 -4.11 -10.76 -2.40
N LEU A 122 -3.97 -12.06 -2.09
CA LEU A 122 -2.73 -12.84 -2.28
C LEU A 122 -2.07 -12.70 -3.66
N PRO A 123 -2.76 -12.92 -4.81
CA PRO A 123 -2.10 -12.82 -6.11
C PRO A 123 -1.54 -11.42 -6.41
N TYR A 124 -2.20 -10.36 -5.92
CA TYR A 124 -1.77 -8.99 -6.16
C TYR A 124 -0.62 -8.59 -5.23
N LEU A 125 -0.68 -8.93 -3.94
CA LEU A 125 0.43 -8.70 -3.01
C LEU A 125 1.66 -9.53 -3.37
N LEU A 126 1.48 -10.76 -3.86
CA LEU A 126 2.58 -11.57 -4.39
C LEU A 126 3.22 -10.87 -5.60
N ARG A 127 2.40 -10.35 -6.53
CA ARG A 127 2.92 -9.66 -7.71
C ARG A 127 3.68 -8.38 -7.34
N ALA A 128 3.19 -7.61 -6.38
CA ALA A 128 3.91 -6.45 -5.84
C ALA A 128 5.27 -6.88 -5.27
N LYS A 129 5.28 -7.90 -4.42
CA LYS A 129 6.52 -8.47 -3.83
C LYS A 129 7.52 -8.95 -4.89
N GLU A 130 7.06 -9.58 -5.97
CA GLU A 130 7.94 -10.04 -7.05
C GLU A 130 8.65 -8.87 -7.76
N ILE A 131 7.99 -7.72 -7.87
CA ILE A 131 8.53 -6.52 -8.51
C ILE A 131 9.48 -5.79 -7.55
N THR A 132 9.15 -5.70 -6.26
CA THR A 132 9.94 -5.02 -5.23
C THR A 132 10.29 -5.94 -4.05
N PRO A 133 11.15 -6.97 -4.26
CA PRO A 133 11.44 -7.98 -3.22
C PRO A 133 12.24 -7.45 -2.02
N GLN A 134 12.71 -6.20 -2.08
CA GLN A 134 13.45 -5.52 -1.00
C GLN A 134 12.60 -4.47 -0.28
N ASP A 135 11.33 -4.31 -0.68
CA ASP A 135 10.40 -3.43 0.02
C ASP A 135 9.79 -4.19 1.21
N GLU A 136 10.27 -3.84 2.40
CA GLU A 136 9.87 -4.47 3.66
C GLU A 136 8.36 -4.49 3.87
N GLU A 137 7.67 -3.37 3.60
CA GLU A 137 6.23 -3.23 3.83
C GLU A 137 5.45 -4.13 2.88
N VAL A 138 5.83 -4.17 1.60
CA VAL A 138 5.19 -5.06 0.61
C VAL A 138 5.36 -6.53 1.00
N VAL A 139 6.57 -6.93 1.43
CA VAL A 139 6.84 -8.30 1.88
C VAL A 139 6.02 -8.63 3.14
N PHE A 140 5.97 -7.71 4.10
CA PHE A 140 5.21 -7.87 5.34
C PHE A 140 3.70 -8.00 5.10
N GLN A 141 3.10 -7.13 4.28
CA GLN A 141 1.68 -7.19 3.93
C GLN A 141 1.31 -8.48 3.21
N TYR A 142 2.20 -9.01 2.35
CA TYR A 142 2.01 -10.34 1.76
C TYR A 142 2.01 -11.45 2.82
N GLY A 143 2.92 -11.39 3.80
CA GLY A 143 2.96 -12.30 4.95
C GLY A 143 1.69 -12.25 5.79
N LEU A 144 1.17 -11.04 6.06
CA LEU A 144 -0.07 -10.83 6.78
C LEU A 144 -1.27 -11.42 6.04
N ALA A 145 -1.33 -11.23 4.72
CA ALA A 145 -2.39 -11.81 3.88
C ALA A 145 -2.36 -13.35 3.87
N LEU A 146 -1.18 -13.96 3.89
CA LEU A 146 -1.02 -15.42 4.03
C LEU A 146 -1.53 -15.88 5.40
N ALA A 147 -1.14 -15.20 6.48
CA ALA A 147 -1.54 -15.54 7.84
C ALA A 147 -3.06 -15.48 8.02
N GLN A 148 -3.69 -14.40 7.56
CA GLN A 148 -5.14 -14.22 7.60
C GLN A 148 -5.90 -15.16 6.65
N SER A 149 -5.21 -15.74 5.66
CA SER A 149 -5.74 -16.80 4.79
C SER A 149 -5.50 -18.20 5.35
N GLU A 150 -5.02 -18.32 6.60
CA GLU A 150 -4.67 -19.57 7.29
C GLU A 150 -3.52 -20.37 6.65
N LEU A 151 -2.70 -19.71 5.81
CA LEU A 151 -1.52 -20.30 5.17
C LEU A 151 -0.27 -20.08 6.04
N LEU A 152 -0.34 -20.55 7.28
CA LEU A 152 0.61 -20.20 8.35
C LEU A 152 2.05 -20.62 8.04
N SER A 153 2.26 -21.79 7.44
CA SER A 153 3.61 -22.28 7.09
C SER A 153 4.31 -21.40 6.04
N ASP A 154 3.55 -20.79 5.14
CA ASP A 154 4.11 -19.87 4.14
C ASP A 154 4.24 -18.45 4.71
N ALA A 155 3.29 -18.02 5.54
CA ALA A 155 3.38 -16.76 6.28
C ALA A 155 4.64 -16.70 7.14
N LYS A 156 4.96 -17.78 7.87
CA LYS A 156 6.17 -17.91 8.70
C LYS A 156 7.44 -17.62 7.90
N LYS A 157 7.62 -18.27 6.75
CA LYS A 157 8.78 -18.04 5.87
C LYS A 157 8.87 -16.59 5.39
N VAL A 158 7.73 -15.98 5.08
CA VAL A 158 7.69 -14.58 4.63
C VAL A 158 8.07 -13.64 5.77
N PHE A 159 7.57 -13.84 6.99
CA PHE A 159 7.98 -13.04 8.14
C PHE A 159 9.46 -13.22 8.49
N GLU A 160 10.01 -14.42 8.34
CA GLU A 160 11.47 -14.63 8.44
C GLU A 160 12.23 -13.80 7.39
N THR A 161 11.74 -13.74 6.14
CA THR A 161 12.30 -12.82 5.12
C THR A 161 12.17 -11.35 5.52
N VAL A 162 11.08 -10.93 6.16
CA VAL A 162 10.95 -9.56 6.68
C VAL A 162 12.06 -9.27 7.70
N LEU A 163 12.39 -10.22 8.57
CA LEU A 163 13.47 -10.06 9.55
C LEU A 163 14.88 -10.10 8.93
N GLU A 164 15.05 -10.75 7.77
CA GLU A 164 16.29 -10.63 6.99
C GLU A 164 16.47 -9.22 6.40
N LEU A 165 15.37 -8.55 6.02
CA LEU A 165 15.39 -7.16 5.54
C LEU A 165 15.55 -6.17 6.71
N ASN A 166 14.87 -6.43 7.82
CA ASN A 166 14.87 -5.60 9.02
C ASN A 166 14.66 -6.44 10.28
N GLU A 167 15.76 -6.74 10.96
CA GLU A 167 15.79 -7.52 12.21
C GLU A 167 14.96 -6.89 13.34
N SER A 168 14.65 -5.59 13.26
CA SER A 168 13.93 -4.86 14.31
C SER A 168 12.42 -4.76 14.06
N HIS A 169 11.89 -5.37 12.99
CA HIS A 169 10.48 -5.29 12.63
C HIS A 169 9.60 -5.99 13.68
N SER A 170 9.02 -5.20 14.58
CA SER A 170 8.35 -5.71 15.77
C SER A 170 7.05 -6.45 15.46
N ASP A 171 6.28 -6.01 14.44
CA ASP A 171 5.05 -6.73 14.06
C ASP A 171 5.34 -8.08 13.38
N ALA A 172 6.42 -8.22 12.61
CA ALA A 172 6.83 -9.52 12.04
C ALA A 172 7.24 -10.50 13.15
N LEU A 173 8.01 -10.04 14.14
CA LEU A 173 8.34 -10.82 15.35
C LEU A 173 7.06 -11.23 16.12
N TYR A 174 6.13 -10.30 16.32
CA TYR A 174 4.84 -10.59 16.94
C TYR A 174 4.08 -11.69 16.18
N ASN A 175 3.97 -11.60 14.85
CA ASN A 175 3.27 -12.59 14.04
C ASN A 175 3.97 -13.97 14.08
N LEU A 176 5.31 -14.03 14.10
CA LEU A 176 6.06 -15.27 14.32
C LEU A 176 5.80 -15.88 15.70
N GLY A 177 5.66 -15.04 16.74
CA GLY A 177 5.26 -15.48 18.06
C GLY A 177 3.85 -16.08 18.09
N VAL A 178 2.89 -15.45 17.40
CA VAL A 178 1.52 -15.97 17.25
C VAL A 178 1.50 -17.29 16.50
N ILE A 179 2.25 -17.41 15.40
CA ILE A 179 2.38 -18.67 14.65
C ILE A 179 3.00 -19.76 15.53
N SER A 180 4.04 -19.45 16.31
CA SER A 180 4.68 -20.41 17.22
C SER A 180 3.71 -20.90 18.30
N LEU A 181 2.83 -20.03 18.83
CA LEU A 181 1.75 -20.45 19.73
C LEU A 181 0.78 -21.43 19.08
N PHE A 182 0.39 -21.16 17.83
CA PHE A 182 -0.47 -22.07 17.06
C PHE A 182 0.20 -23.43 16.82
N GLU A 183 1.52 -23.45 16.66
CA GLU A 183 2.33 -24.67 16.53
C GLU A 183 2.62 -25.35 17.89
N GLU A 184 2.05 -24.86 19.00
CA GLU A 184 2.29 -25.32 20.38
C GLU A 184 3.76 -25.18 20.83
N ASP A 185 4.60 -24.42 20.10
CA ASP A 185 5.96 -24.08 20.49
C ASP A 185 5.96 -22.80 21.33
N VAL A 186 5.55 -22.95 22.59
CA VAL A 186 5.43 -21.84 23.53
C VAL A 186 6.80 -21.21 23.85
N THR A 187 7.88 -21.98 23.76
CA THR A 187 9.24 -21.46 24.04
C THR A 187 9.66 -20.46 22.97
N SER A 188 9.51 -20.84 21.68
CA SER A 188 9.80 -19.93 20.57
C SER A 188 8.84 -18.74 20.57
N ALA A 189 7.56 -18.95 20.90
CA ALA A 189 6.59 -17.87 21.00
C ALA A 189 7.02 -16.78 21.98
N VAL A 190 7.38 -17.14 23.22
CA VAL A 190 7.85 -16.19 24.24
C VAL A 190 9.10 -15.47 23.76
N ALA A 191 10.06 -16.18 23.14
CA ALA A 191 11.28 -15.58 22.62
C ALA A 191 11.00 -14.50 21.55
N TYR A 192 10.10 -14.78 20.60
CA TYR A 192 9.70 -13.80 19.59
C TYR A 192 8.97 -12.60 20.19
N PHE A 193 8.08 -12.80 21.16
CA PHE A 193 7.41 -11.68 21.82
C PHE A 193 8.38 -10.82 22.64
N ASP A 194 9.36 -11.44 23.30
CA ASP A 194 10.42 -10.72 24.00
C ASP A 194 11.26 -9.86 23.05
N GLU A 195 11.60 -10.40 21.88
CA GLU A 195 12.33 -9.67 20.87
C GLU A 195 11.50 -8.52 20.27
N ALA A 196 10.21 -8.75 20.00
CA ALA A 196 9.29 -7.69 19.58
C ALA A 196 9.21 -6.55 20.61
N LEU A 197 9.15 -6.88 21.91
CA LEU A 197 9.11 -5.90 23.00
C LEU A 197 10.46 -5.22 23.27
N LYS A 198 11.57 -5.86 22.93
CA LYS A 198 12.90 -5.25 22.95
C LYS A 198 13.00 -4.10 21.95
N TYR A 199 12.47 -4.30 20.73
CA TYR A 199 12.49 -3.28 19.67
C TYR A 199 11.35 -2.26 19.81
N ASN A 200 10.17 -2.68 20.26
CA ASN A 200 9.04 -1.81 20.57
C ASN A 200 8.42 -2.16 21.94
N PRO A 201 8.89 -1.53 23.03
CA PRO A 201 8.37 -1.78 24.39
C PRO A 201 6.88 -1.47 24.57
N ASN A 202 6.27 -0.68 23.67
CA ASN A 202 4.86 -0.32 23.72
C ASN A 202 3.99 -1.21 22.81
N HIS A 203 4.54 -2.30 22.26
CA HIS A 203 3.80 -3.22 21.41
C HIS A 203 2.76 -4.03 22.22
N VAL A 204 1.56 -3.48 22.35
CA VAL A 204 0.49 -4.02 23.20
C VAL A 204 0.14 -5.48 22.86
N LEU A 205 0.06 -5.82 21.57
CA LEU A 205 -0.27 -7.18 21.14
C LEU A 205 0.81 -8.20 21.52
N ALA A 206 2.09 -7.87 21.39
CA ALA A 206 3.19 -8.73 21.79
C ALA A 206 3.24 -8.92 23.32
N ALA A 207 3.02 -7.86 24.10
CA ALA A 207 2.93 -7.97 25.57
C ALA A 207 1.79 -8.90 26.00
N ASN A 208 0.62 -8.79 25.36
CA ASN A 208 -0.50 -9.68 25.62
C ASN A 208 -0.23 -11.12 25.18
N GLY A 209 0.34 -11.31 23.99
CA GLY A 209 0.73 -12.62 23.47
C GLY A 209 1.72 -13.33 24.39
N LYS A 210 2.73 -12.61 24.87
CA LYS A 210 3.70 -13.11 25.85
C LYS A 210 3.03 -13.58 27.14
N ARG A 211 2.19 -12.75 27.74
CA ARG A 211 1.49 -13.11 28.99
C ARG A 211 0.67 -14.39 28.82
N VAL A 212 -0.07 -14.52 27.71
CA VAL A 212 -0.86 -15.71 27.40
C VAL A 212 0.04 -16.94 27.23
N ALA A 213 1.17 -16.79 26.55
CA ALA A 213 2.15 -17.86 26.37
C ALA A 213 2.74 -18.35 27.71
N GLU A 214 3.14 -17.42 28.58
CA GLU A 214 3.70 -17.74 29.90
C GLU A 214 2.70 -18.41 30.85
N GLU A 215 1.41 -18.02 30.77
CA GLU A 215 0.33 -18.67 31.52
C GLU A 215 0.10 -20.13 31.09
N ALA A 216 0.38 -20.48 29.84
CA ALA A 216 0.20 -21.85 29.33
C ALA A 216 1.26 -22.85 29.81
N ILE A 217 2.39 -22.37 30.35
CA ILE A 217 3.50 -23.21 30.85
C ILE A 217 3.40 -23.45 32.38
N ASN A 218 2.61 -22.65 33.10
CA ASN A 218 2.43 -22.74 34.55
C ASN A 218 1.24 -23.61 34.97
#